data_AF-A0A817T6K0-F1
#
_entry.id   AF-A0A817T6K0-F1
#
_cell.length_a   1.000
_cell.length_b   1.000
_cell.length_c   1.000
_cell.angle_alpha   90.00
_cell.angle_beta   90.00
_cell.angle_gamma   90.00
#
_symmetry.space_group_name_H-M   'P 1'
#
loop_
_entity.id
_entity.type
_entity.pdbx_description
1 polymer ?
#
loop_
_entity_poly.entity_id
_entity_poly.type
_entity_poly.pdbx_seq_one_letter_code
_entity_poly.pdbx_strand_id
1 'polypeptide(L)'
;MLLHGKSPIEIFSEFKFRYGESFQFWFGPTCYIIVGNVNDIQHMFTNRHIYDQGNVFIEQFSTLFPNGYITLTGSKHKRHAAIAMPLFRRAKIINNFDLVVDCTDKLLSNWSAMPSHHVRCDIVRQCQNLLLEIFGLISVDYNLDALNEYDSNHNELTRALHVFMSSCALIFYSPPIVGTLYTHFNYRH
;
A
#
# COMPACT_ATOMS: atom_id res chain seq x y z
N MET A 1 26.74 7.36 -10.31
CA MET A 1 26.05 6.49 -9.32
C MET A 1 24.93 5.79 -10.07
N LEU A 2 25.09 4.49 -10.32
CA LEU A 2 24.36 3.72 -11.33
C LEU A 2 22.95 3.35 -10.83
N LEU A 3 21.93 4.04 -11.33
CA LEU A 3 20.49 3.76 -11.08
C LEU A 3 19.75 3.48 -12.40
N HIS A 4 20.33 2.71 -13.32
CA HIS A 4 19.62 2.28 -14.54
C HIS A 4 19.23 0.80 -14.41
N GLY A 5 17.93 0.53 -14.33
CA GLY A 5 17.34 -0.80 -14.49
C GLY A 5 17.24 -1.69 -13.24
N LYS A 6 17.82 -1.28 -12.09
CA LYS A 6 17.67 -2.03 -10.83
C LYS A 6 16.47 -1.54 -10.03
N SER A 7 15.70 -2.47 -9.51
CA SER A 7 14.63 -2.21 -8.55
C SER A 7 15.20 -1.69 -7.22
N PRO A 8 14.42 -0.92 -6.42
CA PRO A 8 14.85 -0.45 -5.11
C PRO A 8 15.36 -1.58 -4.20
N ILE A 9 14.74 -2.75 -4.26
CA ILE A 9 15.12 -3.90 -3.42
C ILE A 9 16.49 -4.47 -3.79
N GLU A 10 16.84 -4.51 -5.08
CA GLU A 10 18.17 -4.93 -5.52
C GLU A 10 19.24 -3.93 -5.07
N ILE A 11 18.93 -2.63 -5.11
CA ILE A 11 19.82 -1.58 -4.62
C ILE A 11 20.06 -1.73 -3.12
N PHE A 12 18.99 -1.91 -2.33
CA PHE A 12 19.12 -2.12 -0.89
C PHE A 12 19.87 -3.41 -0.55
N SER A 13 19.66 -4.49 -1.32
CA SER A 13 20.40 -5.73 -1.15
C SER A 13 21.90 -5.57 -1.43
N GLU A 14 22.26 -4.83 -2.48
CA GLU A 14 23.67 -4.54 -2.77
C GLU A 14 24.32 -3.67 -1.68
N PHE A 15 23.59 -2.67 -1.18
CA PHE A 15 24.07 -1.84 -0.08
C PHE A 15 24.21 -2.62 1.23
N LYS A 16 23.24 -3.48 1.54
CA LYS A 16 23.33 -4.37 2.70
C LYS A 16 24.55 -5.31 2.58
N PHE A 17 24.79 -5.88 1.40
CA PHE A 17 25.98 -6.70 1.16
C PHE A 17 27.29 -5.92 1.33
N ARG A 18 27.34 -4.67 0.86
CA ARG A 18 28.57 -3.86 0.87
C ARG A 18 28.86 -3.18 2.21
N TYR A 19 27.83 -2.72 2.92
CA TYR A 19 27.95 -1.86 4.10
C TYR A 19 27.45 -2.53 5.39
N GLY A 20 26.87 -3.73 5.30
CA GLY A 20 26.33 -4.47 6.43
C GLY A 20 24.86 -4.18 6.72
N GLU A 21 24.40 -4.67 7.87
CA GLU A 21 22.98 -4.60 8.28
C GLU A 21 22.49 -3.18 8.56
N SER A 22 23.37 -2.30 9.02
CA SER A 22 23.04 -0.91 9.34
C SER A 22 24.06 0.02 8.70
N PHE A 23 23.58 0.98 7.90
CA PHE A 23 24.45 1.92 7.19
C PHE A 23 23.74 3.26 7.01
N GLN A 24 24.54 4.31 6.79
CA GLN A 24 24.02 5.64 6.50
C GLN A 24 24.39 6.06 5.08
N PHE A 25 23.50 6.79 4.41
CA PHE A 25 23.80 7.41 3.14
C PHE A 25 23.16 8.79 3.05
N TRP A 26 23.76 9.64 2.21
CA TRP A 26 23.26 10.99 1.96
C TRP A 26 22.49 11.03 0.66
N PHE A 27 21.31 11.64 0.69
CA PHE A 27 20.55 11.98 -0.50
C PHE A 27 20.23 13.48 -0.47
N GLY A 28 21.03 14.24 -1.21
CA GLY A 28 21.05 15.71 -1.10
C GLY A 28 21.44 16.15 0.33
N PRO A 29 20.68 17.05 0.96
CA PRO A 29 20.97 17.52 2.32
C PRO A 29 20.47 16.56 3.42
N THR A 30 19.79 15.47 3.06
CA THR A 30 19.17 14.56 4.03
C THR A 30 20.05 13.33 4.22
N CYS A 31 20.41 13.05 5.48
CA CYS A 31 21.07 11.81 5.88
C CYS A 31 20.01 10.75 6.21
N TYR A 32 20.09 9.60 5.55
CA TYR A 32 19.25 8.44 5.80
C TYR A 32 20.06 7.38 6.54
N ILE A 33 19.50 6.86 7.62
CA ILE A 33 20.05 5.71 8.34
C ILE A 33 19.15 4.51 8.01
N ILE A 34 19.74 3.51 7.37
CA ILE A 34 19.10 2.22 7.11
C ILE A 34 19.46 1.29 8.25
N VAL A 35 18.45 0.65 8.83
CA VAL A 35 18.57 -0.27 9.95
C VAL A 35 17.97 -1.61 9.54
N GLY A 36 18.81 -2.63 9.45
CA GLY A 36 18.43 -4.01 9.11
C GLY A 36 18.56 -5.00 10.27
N ASN A 37 19.26 -4.63 11.35
CA ASN A 37 19.42 -5.47 12.53
C ASN A 37 18.10 -5.58 13.32
N VAL A 38 17.65 -6.80 13.62
CA VAL A 38 16.38 -7.07 14.31
C VAL A 38 16.34 -6.42 15.71
N ASN A 39 17.45 -6.40 16.45
CA ASN A 39 17.49 -5.81 17.79
C ASN A 39 17.32 -4.28 17.73
N ASP A 40 17.95 -3.64 16.75
CA ASP A 40 17.82 -2.19 16.54
C ASP A 40 16.39 -1.84 16.10
N ILE A 41 15.81 -2.63 15.20
CA ILE A 41 14.42 -2.50 14.77
C ILE A 41 13.47 -2.66 15.97
N GLN A 42 13.66 -3.68 16.79
CA GLN A 42 12.87 -3.90 18.00
C GLN A 42 13.01 -2.72 18.97
N HIS A 43 14.23 -2.21 19.17
CA HIS A 43 14.46 -1.04 20.00
C HIS A 43 13.68 0.18 19.49
N MET A 44 13.70 0.44 18.18
CA MET A 44 12.95 1.54 17.57
C MET A 44 11.44 1.39 17.78
N PHE A 45 10.89 0.20 17.53
CA PHE A 45 9.45 -0.05 17.67
C PHE A 45 8.97 -0.14 19.11
N THR A 46 9.85 -0.42 20.07
CA THR A 46 9.54 -0.40 21.51
C THR A 46 9.62 1.02 22.06
N ASN A 47 10.59 1.82 21.61
CA ASN A 47 10.82 3.18 22.08
C ASN A 47 10.16 4.25 21.18
N ARG A 48 8.88 4.06 20.83
CA ARG A 48 8.12 4.99 19.95
C ARG A 48 7.95 6.41 20.49
N HIS A 49 8.31 6.67 21.74
CA HIS A 49 8.33 8.02 22.30
C HIS A 49 9.57 8.82 21.84
N ILE A 50 10.61 8.13 21.38
CA ILE A 50 11.85 8.71 20.84
C ILE A 50 11.80 8.80 19.32
N TYR A 51 11.15 7.80 18.67
CA TYR A 51 11.05 7.71 17.22
C TYR A 51 9.63 8.05 16.76
N ASP A 52 9.51 9.06 15.90
CA ASP A 52 8.28 9.40 15.19
C ASP A 52 8.49 9.25 13.67
N GLN A 53 7.41 9.35 12.92
CA GLN A 53 7.42 9.29 11.47
C GLN A 53 8.22 10.46 10.88
N GLY A 54 9.11 10.16 9.94
CA GLY A 54 10.02 11.16 9.38
C GLY A 54 9.29 12.22 8.52
N ASN A 55 9.75 13.47 8.60
CA ASN A 55 9.18 14.59 7.85
C ASN A 55 9.12 14.34 6.34
N VAL A 56 10.14 13.68 5.76
CA VAL A 56 10.16 13.34 4.33
C VAL A 56 8.93 12.52 3.93
N PHE A 57 8.59 11.50 4.74
CA PHE A 57 7.40 10.68 4.49
C PHE A 57 6.13 11.53 4.61
N ILE A 58 6.02 12.32 5.68
CA ILE A 58 4.83 13.13 5.93
C ILE A 58 4.61 14.14 4.81
N GLU A 59 5.65 14.85 4.38
CA GLU A 59 5.58 15.84 3.30
C GLU A 59 5.15 15.21 1.98
N GLN A 60 5.73 14.07 1.60
CA GLN A 60 5.37 13.37 0.36
C GLN A 60 3.90 12.91 0.36
N PHE A 61 3.43 12.31 1.45
CA PHE A 61 2.06 11.82 1.52
C PHE A 61 1.04 12.93 1.79
N SER A 62 1.45 14.06 2.36
CA SER A 62 0.54 15.21 2.61
C SER A 62 0.05 15.86 1.33
N THR A 63 0.82 15.76 0.24
CA THR A 63 0.40 16.22 -1.09
C THR A 63 -0.80 15.43 -1.62
N LEU A 64 -0.84 14.12 -1.37
CA LEU A 64 -1.93 13.24 -1.81
C LEU A 64 -3.08 13.18 -0.81
N PHE A 65 -2.75 13.17 0.49
CA PHE A 65 -3.69 12.97 1.58
C PHE A 65 -3.50 14.05 2.63
N PRO A 66 -3.94 15.30 2.34
CA PRO A 66 -3.87 16.37 3.31
C PRO A 66 -4.70 16.01 4.53
N ASN A 67 -4.06 15.95 5.71
CA ASN A 67 -4.64 15.49 6.97
C ASN A 67 -5.12 14.02 6.99
N GLY A 68 -4.69 13.20 6.05
CA GLY A 68 -4.95 11.76 6.08
C GLY A 68 -4.27 11.09 7.27
N TYR A 69 -4.84 10.00 7.78
CA TYR A 69 -4.31 9.30 8.97
C TYR A 69 -2.81 8.99 8.90
N ILE A 70 -2.31 8.64 7.71
CA ILE A 70 -0.90 8.32 7.44
C ILE A 70 0.06 9.53 7.52
N THR A 71 -0.45 10.76 7.52
CA THR A 71 0.33 12.01 7.60
C THR A 71 0.21 12.69 8.95
N LEU A 72 -0.67 12.19 9.84
CA LEU A 72 -0.86 12.74 11.18
C LEU A 72 0.17 12.17 12.15
N THR A 73 0.69 13.04 13.02
CA THR A 73 1.56 12.68 14.15
C THR A 73 0.94 13.13 15.48
N GLY A 74 1.54 12.69 16.60
CA GLY A 74 1.19 13.16 17.95
C GLY A 74 -0.28 12.96 18.34
N SER A 75 -0.91 14.01 18.89
CA SER A 75 -2.27 13.95 19.43
C SER A 75 -3.34 13.75 18.35
N LYS A 76 -3.14 14.33 17.15
CA LYS A 76 -4.06 14.16 16.02
C LYS A 76 -4.07 12.70 15.54
N HIS A 77 -2.90 12.09 15.44
CA HIS A 77 -2.77 10.67 15.13
C HIS A 77 -3.50 9.81 16.17
N LYS A 78 -3.22 10.04 17.47
CA LYS A 78 -3.88 9.30 18.57
C LYS A 78 -5.40 9.38 18.52
N ARG A 79 -5.95 10.55 18.22
CA ARG A 79 -7.40 10.75 18.09
C ARG A 79 -7.99 9.93 16.95
N HIS A 80 -7.35 9.92 15.78
CA HIS A 80 -7.83 9.13 14.63
C HIS A 80 -7.64 7.62 14.86
N ALA A 81 -6.52 7.23 15.48
CA ALA A 81 -6.25 5.85 15.85
C ALA A 81 -7.32 5.30 16.80
N ALA A 82 -7.77 6.10 17.77
CA ALA A 82 -8.83 5.71 18.70
C ALA A 82 -10.16 5.39 17.99
N ILE A 83 -10.41 5.99 16.82
CA ILE A 83 -11.62 5.74 16.01
C ILE A 83 -11.42 4.55 15.07
N ALA A 84 -10.25 4.44 14.42
CA ALA A 84 -9.99 3.42 13.40
C ALA A 84 -9.58 2.06 13.98
N MET A 85 -8.71 2.01 15.00
CA MET A 85 -8.19 0.76 15.58
C MET A 85 -9.26 -0.21 16.11
N PRO A 86 -10.41 0.25 16.66
CA PRO A 86 -11.51 -0.64 17.01
C PRO A 86 -12.00 -1.54 15.86
N LEU A 87 -11.92 -1.10 14.60
CA LEU A 87 -12.31 -1.88 13.42
C LEU A 87 -11.43 -3.12 13.22
N PHE A 88 -10.17 -3.06 13.66
CA PHE A 88 -9.19 -4.14 13.55
C PHE A 88 -9.14 -5.05 14.79
N ARG A 89 -10.09 -4.92 15.72
CA ARG A 89 -10.19 -5.84 16.85
C ARG A 89 -10.66 -7.21 16.38
N ARG A 90 -10.11 -8.28 16.97
CA ARG A 90 -10.45 -9.67 16.66
C ARG A 90 -11.97 -9.91 16.55
N ALA A 91 -12.75 -9.39 17.49
CA ALA A 91 -14.21 -9.55 17.50
C ALA A 91 -14.90 -8.96 16.26
N LYS A 92 -14.35 -7.88 15.68
CA LYS A 92 -14.88 -7.28 14.45
C LYS A 92 -14.42 -8.04 13.21
N ILE A 93 -13.17 -8.52 13.21
CA ILE A 93 -12.62 -9.30 12.10
C ILE A 93 -13.35 -10.64 11.95
N ILE A 94 -13.61 -11.35 13.05
CA ILE A 94 -14.26 -12.68 13.03
C ILE A 94 -15.66 -12.59 12.40
N ASN A 95 -16.40 -11.51 12.66
CA ASN A 95 -17.75 -11.33 12.09
C ASN A 95 -17.76 -11.23 10.56
N ASN A 96 -16.62 -10.93 9.94
CA ASN A 96 -16.49 -10.85 8.48
C ASN A 96 -15.91 -12.14 7.89
N PHE A 97 -15.66 -13.18 8.70
CA PHE A 97 -14.99 -14.39 8.21
C PHE A 97 -15.86 -15.16 7.22
N ASP A 98 -17.15 -15.30 7.51
CA ASP A 98 -18.11 -15.95 6.60
C ASP A 98 -18.15 -15.23 5.25
N LEU A 99 -18.13 -13.89 5.26
CA LEU A 99 -18.06 -13.09 4.03
C LEU A 99 -16.80 -13.37 3.21
N VAL A 100 -15.64 -13.44 3.86
CA VAL A 100 -14.37 -13.77 3.19
C VAL A 100 -14.42 -15.17 2.58
N VAL A 101 -15.02 -16.13 3.29
CA VAL A 101 -15.23 -17.50 2.79
C VAL A 101 -16.14 -17.47 1.56
N ASP A 102 -17.30 -16.79 1.64
CA ASP A 102 -18.25 -16.69 0.54
C ASP A 102 -17.62 -16.09 -0.74
N CYS A 103 -16.84 -15.01 -0.60
CA CYS A 103 -16.12 -14.41 -1.73
C CYS A 103 -15.09 -15.38 -2.33
N THR A 104 -14.41 -16.14 -1.47
CA THR A 104 -13.40 -17.13 -1.90
C THR A 104 -14.06 -18.32 -2.60
N ASP A 105 -15.16 -18.84 -2.06
CA ASP A 105 -15.94 -19.93 -2.65
C ASP A 105 -16.54 -19.52 -4.00
N LYS A 106 -16.98 -18.27 -4.13
CA LYS A 106 -17.42 -17.70 -5.42
C LYS A 106 -16.28 -17.70 -6.45
N LEU A 107 -15.08 -17.28 -6.07
CA LEU A 107 -13.91 -17.32 -6.95
C LEU A 107 -13.54 -18.75 -7.36
N LEU A 108 -13.51 -19.68 -6.40
CA LEU A 108 -13.20 -21.09 -6.66
C LEU A 108 -14.25 -21.77 -7.55
N SER A 109 -15.53 -21.41 -7.38
CA SER A 109 -16.62 -21.87 -8.23
C SER A 109 -16.43 -21.37 -9.67
N ASN A 110 -16.03 -20.10 -9.84
CA ASN A 110 -15.73 -19.54 -11.15
C ASN A 110 -14.54 -20.26 -11.81
N TRP A 111 -13.50 -20.59 -11.07
CA TRP A 111 -12.37 -21.38 -11.58
C TRP A 111 -12.78 -22.80 -11.99
N SER A 112 -13.62 -23.44 -11.18
CA SER A 112 -14.09 -24.80 -11.44
C SER A 112 -15.00 -24.89 -12.66
N ALA A 113 -15.70 -23.81 -12.99
CA ALA A 113 -16.54 -23.71 -14.18
C ALA A 113 -15.76 -23.45 -15.49
N MET A 114 -14.46 -23.12 -15.42
CA MET A 114 -13.66 -22.86 -16.62
C MET A 114 -13.32 -24.17 -17.37
N PRO A 115 -13.40 -24.18 -18.71
CA PRO A 115 -13.16 -25.39 -19.50
C PRO A 115 -11.72 -25.91 -19.37
N SER A 116 -11.57 -27.23 -19.25
CA SER A 116 -10.32 -27.92 -18.89
C SER A 116 -9.17 -27.84 -19.91
N HIS A 117 -9.40 -27.24 -21.08
CA HIS A 117 -8.39 -27.12 -22.14
C HIS A 117 -7.69 -25.75 -22.07
N HIS A 118 -6.51 -25.72 -21.43
CA HIS A 118 -5.59 -24.57 -21.37
C HIS A 118 -6.20 -23.27 -20.83
N VAL A 119 -6.51 -23.25 -19.53
CA VAL A 119 -6.88 -22.01 -18.82
C VAL A 119 -5.62 -21.16 -18.59
N ARG A 120 -5.43 -20.11 -19.38
CA ARG A 120 -4.47 -19.04 -19.07
C ARG A 120 -5.12 -18.09 -18.07
N CYS A 121 -5.00 -18.41 -16.79
CA CYS A 121 -5.53 -17.60 -15.69
C CYS A 121 -4.45 -16.64 -15.15
N ASP A 122 -4.77 -15.35 -15.10
CA ASP A 122 -3.98 -14.36 -14.34
C ASP A 122 -4.42 -14.40 -12.87
N ILE A 123 -3.75 -15.25 -12.09
CA ILE A 123 -4.06 -15.43 -10.65
C ILE A 123 -3.85 -14.13 -9.88
N VAL A 124 -2.87 -13.30 -10.26
CA VAL A 124 -2.59 -12.04 -9.55
C VAL A 124 -3.78 -11.10 -9.67
N ARG A 125 -4.29 -10.91 -10.90
CA ARG A 125 -5.47 -10.08 -11.14
C ARG A 125 -6.70 -10.62 -10.38
N GLN A 126 -6.90 -11.94 -10.37
CA GLN A 126 -8.06 -12.53 -9.69
C GLN A 126 -7.98 -12.42 -8.17
N CYS A 127 -6.78 -12.56 -7.58
CA CYS A 127 -6.58 -12.29 -6.16
C CYS A 127 -6.76 -10.80 -5.82
N GLN A 128 -6.36 -9.89 -6.71
CA GLN A 128 -6.61 -8.45 -6.53
C GLN A 128 -8.11 -8.14 -6.56
N ASN A 129 -8.86 -8.72 -7.50
CA ASN A 129 -10.32 -8.57 -7.57
C ASN A 129 -11.02 -9.18 -6.35
N LEU A 130 -10.55 -10.32 -5.85
CA LEU A 130 -11.05 -10.91 -4.61
C LEU A 130 -10.85 -9.99 -3.41
N LEU A 131 -9.64 -9.45 -3.25
CA LEU A 131 -9.37 -8.50 -2.18
C LEU A 131 -10.23 -7.24 -2.33
N LEU A 132 -10.37 -6.72 -3.55
CA LEU A 132 -11.19 -5.56 -3.82
C LEU A 132 -12.65 -5.80 -3.41
N GLU A 133 -13.25 -6.92 -3.81
CA GLU A 133 -14.61 -7.33 -3.43
C GLU A 133 -14.78 -7.40 -1.90
N ILE A 134 -13.87 -8.10 -1.22
CA ILE A 134 -13.88 -8.23 0.25
C ILE A 134 -13.77 -6.86 0.92
N PHE A 135 -12.88 -5.98 0.44
CA PHE A 135 -12.73 -4.64 0.99
C PHE A 135 -13.96 -3.78 0.74
N GLY A 136 -14.55 -3.81 -0.46
CA GLY A 136 -15.79 -3.09 -0.78
C GLY A 136 -16.91 -3.43 0.19
N LEU A 137 -17.10 -4.74 0.43
CA LEU A 137 -18.12 -5.24 1.33
C LEU A 137 -17.81 -4.91 2.80
N ILE A 138 -16.60 -5.16 3.28
CA ILE A 138 -16.26 -4.94 4.71
C ILE A 138 -16.22 -3.45 5.07
N SER A 139 -15.72 -2.60 4.17
CA SER A 139 -15.45 -1.19 4.50
C SER A 139 -16.61 -0.25 4.16
N VAL A 140 -17.35 -0.52 3.09
CA VAL A 140 -18.39 0.38 2.56
C VAL A 140 -19.74 -0.32 2.39
N ASP A 141 -19.85 -1.62 2.69
CA ASP A 141 -21.03 -2.43 2.42
C ASP A 141 -21.46 -2.36 0.94
N TYR A 142 -20.46 -2.33 0.04
CA TYR A 142 -20.67 -2.16 -1.39
C TYR A 142 -20.15 -3.37 -2.16
N ASN A 143 -21.03 -4.01 -2.92
CA ASN A 143 -20.69 -5.10 -3.85
C ASN A 143 -20.10 -4.49 -5.12
N LEU A 144 -18.82 -4.75 -5.37
CA LEU A 144 -18.09 -4.21 -6.51
C LEU A 144 -18.26 -5.07 -7.76
N ASP A 145 -18.89 -6.23 -7.61
CA ASP A 145 -19.05 -7.28 -8.61
C ASP A 145 -17.72 -7.71 -9.26
N ALA A 146 -16.61 -7.53 -8.55
CA ALA A 146 -15.27 -7.65 -9.11
C ALA A 146 -14.91 -9.10 -9.49
N LEU A 147 -15.67 -10.06 -8.97
CA LEU A 147 -15.49 -11.50 -9.21
C LEU A 147 -16.26 -12.04 -10.42
N ASN A 148 -17.24 -11.30 -10.95
CA ASN A 148 -18.12 -11.76 -12.04
C ASN A 148 -17.69 -11.30 -13.44
N GLU A 149 -16.63 -10.50 -13.56
CA GLU A 149 -16.17 -9.98 -14.86
C GLU A 149 -15.60 -11.09 -15.78
N TYR A 150 -16.42 -11.54 -16.74
CA TYR A 150 -15.94 -12.18 -17.98
C TYR A 150 -15.54 -11.13 -19.04
N ASP A 151 -15.93 -9.86 -18.85
CA ASP A 151 -15.65 -8.73 -19.73
C ASP A 151 -14.68 -7.75 -19.06
N SER A 152 -13.56 -7.49 -19.71
CA SER A 152 -12.36 -6.87 -19.14
C SER A 152 -12.42 -5.35 -19.00
N ASN A 153 -13.60 -4.75 -19.18
CA ASN A 153 -13.73 -3.33 -19.52
C ASN A 153 -14.47 -2.42 -18.52
N HIS A 154 -15.02 -2.89 -17.39
CA HIS A 154 -15.90 -2.04 -16.56
C HIS A 154 -15.58 -1.89 -15.06
N ASN A 155 -14.43 -2.33 -14.58
CA ASN A 155 -13.97 -1.91 -13.25
C ASN A 155 -13.26 -0.55 -13.29
N GLU A 156 -14.05 0.52 -13.43
CA GLU A 156 -13.59 1.91 -13.33
C GLU A 156 -12.78 2.14 -12.04
N LEU A 157 -13.19 1.51 -10.94
CA LEU A 157 -12.47 1.55 -9.66
C LEU A 157 -11.09 0.89 -9.75
N THR A 158 -10.96 -0.29 -10.36
CA THR A 158 -9.66 -0.96 -10.52
C THR A 158 -8.72 -0.12 -11.37
N ARG A 159 -9.24 0.50 -12.43
CA ARG A 159 -8.46 1.44 -13.26
C ARG A 159 -8.06 2.68 -12.46
N ALA A 160 -8.98 3.27 -11.71
CA ALA A 160 -8.72 4.41 -10.85
C ALA A 160 -7.67 4.09 -9.78
N LEU A 161 -7.75 2.92 -9.15
CA LEU A 161 -6.75 2.43 -8.19
C LEU A 161 -5.38 2.25 -8.84
N HIS A 162 -5.32 1.69 -10.05
CA HIS A 162 -4.05 1.55 -10.77
C HIS A 162 -3.42 2.91 -11.11
N VAL A 163 -4.22 3.88 -11.59
CA VAL A 163 -3.76 5.25 -11.83
C VAL A 163 -3.32 5.91 -10.52
N PHE A 164 -4.09 5.75 -9.46
CA PHE A 164 -3.76 6.27 -8.15
C PHE A 164 -2.43 5.70 -7.62
N MET A 165 -2.21 4.39 -7.75
CA MET A 165 -0.96 3.73 -7.33
C MET A 165 0.25 4.19 -8.14
N SER A 166 0.10 4.42 -9.45
CA SER A 166 1.19 4.95 -10.29
C SER A 166 1.50 6.40 -9.95
N SER A 167 0.49 7.24 -9.68
CA SER A 167 0.68 8.60 -9.17
C SER A 167 1.36 8.61 -7.80
N CYS A 168 0.99 7.70 -6.89
CA CYS A 168 1.66 7.54 -5.59
C CYS A 168 3.15 7.20 -5.75
N ALA A 169 3.47 6.24 -6.62
CA ALA A 169 4.86 5.86 -6.87
C ALA A 169 5.66 7.06 -7.41
N LEU A 170 5.10 7.81 -8.35
CA LEU A 170 5.75 8.99 -8.91
C LEU A 170 6.00 10.06 -7.84
N ILE A 171 5.03 10.32 -6.96
CA ILE A 171 5.16 11.31 -5.88
C ILE A 171 6.16 10.84 -4.80
N PHE A 172 6.19 9.54 -4.48
CA PHE A 172 7.10 8.99 -3.48
C PHE A 172 8.56 9.00 -3.94
N TYR A 173 8.82 8.70 -5.22
CA TYR A 173 10.18 8.66 -5.77
C TYR A 173 10.66 10.01 -6.32
N SER A 174 9.79 11.02 -6.41
CA SER A 174 10.16 12.36 -6.86
C SER A 174 10.41 13.32 -5.68
N PRO A 175 11.23 14.37 -5.89
CA PRO A 175 11.35 15.44 -4.91
C PRO A 175 9.98 16.08 -4.63
N PRO A 176 9.70 16.54 -3.39
CA PRO A 176 8.39 17.08 -3.01
C PRO A 176 7.84 18.17 -3.95
N ILE A 177 8.72 19.03 -4.49
CA ILE A 177 8.35 20.08 -5.45
C ILE A 177 7.76 19.50 -6.74
N VAL A 178 8.36 18.41 -7.24
CA VAL A 178 7.89 17.71 -8.45
C VAL A 178 6.55 17.03 -8.18
N GLY A 179 6.40 16.40 -7.02
CA GLY A 179 5.12 15.82 -6.58
C GLY A 179 4.00 16.86 -6.52
N THR A 180 4.25 18.01 -5.88
CA THR A 180 3.28 19.12 -5.78
C THR A 180 2.92 19.71 -7.14
N LEU A 181 3.90 19.89 -8.03
CA LEU A 181 3.65 20.34 -9.40
C LEU A 181 2.84 19.31 -10.19
N TYR A 182 3.20 18.03 -10.10
CA TYR A 182 2.49 16.94 -10.76
C TYR A 182 1.03 16.89 -10.31
N THR A 183 0.77 16.96 -9.00
CA THR A 183 -0.61 17.03 -8.51
C THR A 183 -1.30 18.29 -8.99
N HIS A 184 -0.67 19.47 -8.94
CA HIS A 184 -1.30 20.72 -9.38
C HIS A 184 -1.68 20.71 -10.87
N PHE A 185 -0.85 20.14 -11.75
CA PHE A 185 -1.13 20.04 -13.18
C PHE A 185 -2.13 18.93 -13.53
N ASN A 186 -2.16 17.83 -12.76
CA ASN A 186 -3.05 16.69 -13.02
C ASN A 186 -4.32 16.68 -12.16
N TYR A 187 -4.55 17.65 -11.26
CA TYR A 187 -5.77 17.76 -10.43
C TYR A 187 -7.04 18.14 -11.20
N ARG A 188 -7.00 18.16 -12.54
CA ARG A 188 -8.17 18.42 -13.38
C ARG A 188 -8.50 17.17 -14.19
N HIS A 189 -9.38 16.34 -13.64
CA HIS A 189 -10.61 15.82 -14.26
C HIS A 189 -11.33 14.87 -13.30
#